data_AF-A0A2E0KEW6-F1
#
_entry.id   AF-A0A2E0KEW6-F1
#
_cell.length_a   1.000
_cell.length_b   1.000
_cell.length_c   1.000
_cell.angle_alpha   90.00
_cell.angle_beta   90.00
_cell.angle_gamma   90.00
#
_symmetry.space_group_name_H-M   'P 1'
#
loop_
_entity.id
_entity.type
_entity.pdbx_description
1 polymer ?
#
loop_
_entity_poly.entity_id
_entity_poly.type
_entity_poly.pdbx_seq_one_letter_code
_entity_poly.pdbx_strand_id
1 'polypeptide(L)' 'MTEPVSSAQTDPSGPRLIVIQGRAYRRVELSSRHPRRWRLEALELEEAIDWIIQDQQNPAG' A
#
# COMPACT_ATOMS: atom_id res chain seq x y z
N MET A 1 -31.71 -10.23 9.74
CA MET A 1 -30.92 -9.85 8.55
C MET A 1 -30.45 -8.43 8.75
N THR A 2 -29.17 -8.23 9.03
CA THR A 2 -28.36 -7.01 8.77
C THR A 2 -26.97 -7.29 9.32
N GLU A 3 -26.08 -7.79 8.47
CA GLU A 3 -24.64 -7.78 8.76
C GLU A 3 -24.15 -6.33 8.62
N PRO A 4 -23.48 -5.74 9.62
CA PRO A 4 -22.89 -4.43 9.43
C PRO A 4 -21.76 -4.57 8.41
N VAL A 5 -21.79 -3.72 7.38
CA VAL A 5 -20.75 -3.67 6.35
C VAL A 5 -19.41 -3.55 7.05
N SER A 6 -18.55 -4.55 6.83
CA SER A 6 -17.18 -4.52 7.31
C SER A 6 -16.51 -3.37 6.57
N SER A 7 -16.51 -2.20 7.21
CA SER A 7 -15.68 -1.09 6.79
C SER A 7 -14.28 -1.63 6.95
N ALA A 8 -13.67 -2.08 5.85
CA ALA A 8 -12.27 -2.41 5.80
C ALA A 8 -11.53 -1.14 6.23
N GLN A 9 -11.31 -1.01 7.53
CA GLN A 9 -10.44 -0.03 8.12
C GLN A 9 -9.05 -0.56 7.79
N THR A 10 -8.66 -0.35 6.53
CA THR A 10 -7.34 -0.71 6.02
C THR A 10 -6.36 0.00 6.92
N ASP A 11 -5.59 -0.78 7.68
CA ASP A 11 -4.56 -0.27 8.55
C ASP A 11 -3.73 0.78 7.76
N PRO A 12 -3.67 2.05 8.18
CA PRO A 12 -2.98 3.09 7.42
C PRO A 12 -1.45 2.88 7.42
N SER A 13 -0.94 1.93 8.20
CA SER A 13 0.46 1.55 8.37
C SER A 13 0.87 0.41 7.44
N GLY A 14 -0.09 -0.38 6.94
CA GLY A 14 0.16 -1.43 5.95
C GLY A 14 0.77 -0.89 4.66
N PRO A 15 1.62 -1.68 3.97
CA PRO A 15 2.13 -1.30 2.68
C PRO A 15 0.92 -1.32 1.72
N ARG A 16 0.66 -0.25 0.97
CA ARG A 16 -0.46 -0.17 0.02
C ARG A 16 0.03 0.41 -1.31
N LEU A 17 -0.28 -0.27 -2.42
CA LEU A 17 -0.07 0.27 -3.76
C LEU A 17 -1.01 1.45 -3.99
N ILE A 18 -0.49 2.54 -4.56
CA ILE A 18 -1.23 3.74 -4.92
C ILE A 18 -1.14 3.92 -6.43
N VAL A 19 -2.26 4.12 -7.12
CA VAL A 19 -2.30 4.34 -8.57
C VAL A 19 -2.68 5.78 -8.87
N ILE A 20 -1.82 6.50 -9.60
CA ILE A 20 -2.02 7.89 -10.00
C ILE A 20 -1.76 8.00 -11.50
N GLN A 21 -2.73 8.48 -12.28
CA GLN A 21 -2.63 8.65 -13.74
C GLN A 21 -2.15 7.38 -14.47
N GLY A 22 -2.64 6.21 -14.04
CA GLY A 22 -2.28 4.92 -14.65
C GLY A 22 -0.89 4.40 -14.26
N ARG A 23 -0.15 5.09 -13.38
CA ARG A 23 1.13 4.64 -12.86
C ARG A 23 1.01 4.16 -11.41
N ALA A 24 1.67 3.07 -11.10
CA ALA A 24 1.68 2.47 -9.77
C ALA A 24 2.81 3.05 -8.91
N TYR A 25 2.55 3.20 -7.62
CA TYR A 25 3.48 3.74 -6.64
C TYR A 25 3.43 2.93 -5.34
N ARG A 26 4.57 2.75 -4.70
CA ARG A 26 4.67 2.27 -3.32
C ARG A 26 5.04 3.39 -2.36
N ARG A 27 4.57 3.29 -1.12
CA ARG A 27 5.00 4.18 -0.02
C ARG A 27 6.32 3.67 0.55
N VAL A 28 7.35 4.52 0.55
CA VAL A 28 8.67 4.22 1.14
C VAL A 28 8.92 5.19 2.28
N GLU A 29 9.22 4.67 3.48
CA GLU A 29 9.63 5.51 4.60
C GLU A 29 11.03 6.08 4.35
N LEU A 30 11.17 7.39 4.53
CA LEU A 30 12.44 8.07 4.40
C LEU A 30 13.18 7.96 5.73
N SER A 31 14.36 7.33 5.70
CA SER A 31 15.30 7.32 6.83
C SER A 31 15.80 8.75 7.08
N SER A 32 15.03 9.51 7.85
CA SER A 32 15.38 10.87 8.25
C SER A 32 15.27 11.00 9.77
N ARG A 33 16.00 11.95 10.35
CA ARG A 33 15.94 12.25 11.80
C ARG A 33 14.53 12.62 12.28
N HIS A 34 13.60 12.85 11.36
CA HIS A 34 12.20 13.11 11.67
C HIS A 34 11.39 11.82 11.47
N PRO A 35 10.73 11.32 12.52
CA PRO A 35 9.83 10.19 12.36
C PRO A 35 8.70 10.60 11.42
N ARG A 36 8.25 9.68 10.55
CA ARG A 36 7.04 9.81 9.72
C ARG A 36 7.16 10.72 8.49
N ARG A 37 8.24 10.58 7.72
CA ARG A 37 8.27 11.07 6.33
C ARG A 37 8.24 9.88 5.39
N TRP A 38 7.36 9.93 4.41
CA TRP A 38 7.27 8.94 3.36
C TRP A 38 7.38 9.61 2.00
N ARG A 39 7.87 8.87 1.03
CA ARG A 39 7.80 9.23 -0.39
C ARG A 39 7.01 8.20 -1.15
N LEU A 40 6.47 8.61 -2.30
CA LEU A 40 5.97 7.71 -3.31
C LEU A 40 7.11 7.36 -4.25
N GLU A 41 7.35 6.08 -4.44
CA GLU A 41 8.29 5.55 -5.41
C GLU A 41 7.48 4.90 -6.52
N ALA A 42 7.68 5.39 -7.75
CA ALA A 42 7.02 4.81 -8.92
C ALA A 42 7.53 3.37 -9.11
N LEU A 43 6.60 2.47 -9.38
CA LEU A 43 6.91 1.08 -9.72
C LEU A 43 6.82 0.87 -11.22
N GLU A 44 7.72 0.05 -11.73
CA GLU A 44 7.54 -0.58 -13.03
C GLU A 44 6.44 -1.64 -12.96
N LEU A 45 5.91 -2.06 -14.11
CA LEU A 45 4.75 -2.95 -14.16
C LEU A 45 4.99 -4.29 -13.44
N GLU A 46 6.16 -4.89 -13.65
CA GLU A 46 6.54 -6.17 -13.01
C GLU A 46 6.57 -6.02 -11.49
N GLU A 47 7.19 -4.95 -10.98
CA GLU A 47 7.25 -4.67 -9.54
C GLU A 47 5.85 -4.44 -8.95
N ALA A 48 4.95 -3.80 -9.69
CA ALA A 48 3.57 -3.59 -9.26
C ALA A 48 2.79 -4.91 -9.17
N ILE A 49 3.01 -5.84 -10.10
CA ILE A 49 2.39 -7.18 -10.09
C ILE A 49 2.89 -7.98 -8.90
N ASP A 50 4.21 -8.06 -8.69
CA ASP A 50 4.82 -8.77 -7.56
C ASP A 50 4.28 -8.24 -6.23
N TRP A 51 4.15 -6.92 -6.13
CA TRP A 51 3.62 -6.26 -4.96
C TRP A 51 2.15 -6.66 -4.68
N ILE A 52 1.30 -6.71 -5.70
CA ILE A 52 -0.10 -7.14 -5.57
C ILE A 52 -0.20 -8.61 -5.14
N ILE A 53 0.64 -9.48 -5.71
CA ILE A 53 0.67 -10.90 -5.34
C ILE A 53 1.05 -11.05 -3.86
N GLN A 54 2.06 -10.31 -3.41
CA GLN A 54 2.52 -10.36 -2.02
C GLN A 54 1.46 -9.82 -1.03
N ASP A 55 0.78 -8.73 -1.38
CA ASP A 55 -0.31 -8.14 -0.59
C ASP A 55 -1.48 -9.12 -0.42
N GLN A 56 -1.85 -9.83 -1.50
CA GLN A 56 -2.90 -10.86 -1.45
C GLN A 56 -2.51 -12.08 -0.60
N GLN A 57 -1.22 -12.40 -0.53
CA GLN A 57 -0.71 -13.51 0.28
C GLN A 57 -0.62 -13.17 1.76
N ASN A 58 -0.57 -11.88 2.12
CA ASN A 58 -0.49 -11.44 3.50
C ASN A 58 -1.47 -10.27 3.76
N PRO A 59 -2.78 -10.56 3.81
CA PRO A 59 -3.82 -9.53 4.00
C PRO A 59 -3.81 -8.89 5.39
N ALA A 60 -2.95 -9.39 6.30
CA ALA A 60 -2.68 -8.82 7.60
C ALA A 60 -1.31 -8.12 7.56
N GLY A 61 -1.33 -6.81 7.29
CA GLY A 61 -0.31 -5.93 7.86
C GLY A 61 -0.35 -5.99 9.39
#